data_AF-A0A7S2BRT4-F1
#
_entry.id   AF-A0A7S2BRT4-F1
#
_cell.length_a   1.000
_cell.length_b   1.000
_cell.length_c   1.000
_cell.angle_alpha   90.00
_cell.angle_beta   90.00
_cell.angle_gamma   90.00
#
_symmetry.space_group_name_H-M   'P 1'
#
loop_
_entity.id
_entity.type
_entity.pdbx_description
1 polymer ?
#
loop_
_entity_poly.entity_id
_entity_poly.type
_entity_poly.pdbx_seq_one_letter_code
_entity_poly.pdbx_strand_id
1 'polypeptide(L)'
;RDVHASVTTMCRRLHSNRDADDDGSIDLDPVEWGHEVRDAEGERFSMLAEIVERRQAVLSSSGPDSSPFGTLVESLGDAWAVTSETEAKRQLLSFAACTSLGVDERRQALQLSSTTKRLAHALKGLRVQQSRFAAMIALQQASA
;
A
#
# COMPACT_ATOMS: atom_id res chain seq x y z
N ARG A 1 -19.09 3.55 5.68
CA ARG A 1 -19.43 2.88 4.40
C ARG A 1 -18.71 1.54 4.40
N ASP A 2 -19.43 0.44 4.16
CA ASP A 2 -18.89 -0.91 4.32
C ASP A 2 -17.96 -1.28 3.13
N VAL A 3 -16.65 -1.27 3.39
CA VAL A 3 -15.60 -1.54 2.41
C VAL A 3 -15.76 -2.94 1.81
N HIS A 4 -16.29 -3.89 2.58
CA HIS A 4 -16.53 -5.25 2.11
C HIS A 4 -17.64 -5.29 1.05
N ALA A 5 -18.70 -4.52 1.24
CA ALA A 5 -19.77 -4.38 0.25
C ALA A 5 -19.26 -3.72 -1.05
N SER A 6 -18.37 -2.73 -0.92
CA SER A 6 -17.76 -2.05 -2.08
C SER A 6 -16.87 -2.98 -2.91
N VAL A 7 -15.99 -3.75 -2.25
CA VAL A 7 -15.10 -4.72 -2.91
C VAL A 7 -15.89 -5.85 -3.55
N THR A 8 -16.93 -6.36 -2.87
CA THR A 8 -17.78 -7.42 -3.42
C THR A 8 -18.54 -6.95 -4.67
N THR A 9 -18.95 -5.67 -4.69
CA THR A 9 -19.61 -5.05 -5.84
C THR A 9 -18.64 -4.82 -7.00
N MET A 10 -17.41 -4.39 -6.71
CA MET A 10 -16.34 -4.21 -7.70
C MET A 10 -15.95 -5.55 -8.35
N CYS A 11 -15.75 -6.61 -7.55
CA CYS A 11 -15.43 -7.93 -8.07
C CYS A 11 -16.56 -8.48 -8.95
N ARG A 12 -17.83 -8.21 -8.61
CA ARG A 12 -18.98 -8.62 -9.45
C ARG A 12 -19.01 -7.88 -10.79
N ARG A 13 -18.74 -6.57 -10.80
CA ARG A 13 -18.67 -5.76 -12.05
C ARG A 13 -17.54 -6.22 -12.97
N LEU A 14 -16.37 -6.54 -12.43
CA LEU A 14 -15.23 -7.03 -13.22
C LEU A 14 -15.46 -8.39 -13.88
N HIS A 15 -16.24 -9.27 -13.23
CA HIS A 15 -16.63 -10.54 -13.85
C HIS A 15 -17.74 -10.33 -14.89
N SER A 16 -18.70 -9.44 -14.64
CA SER A 16 -19.78 -9.14 -15.59
C SER A 16 -19.30 -8.44 -16.87
N ASN A 17 -18.24 -7.61 -16.79
CA ASN A 17 -17.63 -6.95 -17.95
C ASN A 17 -16.77 -7.87 -18.81
N ARG A 18 -16.49 -9.10 -18.36
CA ARG A 18 -15.66 -10.06 -19.09
C ARG A 18 -16.48 -10.94 -20.05
N ASP A 19 -17.80 -10.97 -19.86
CA ASP A 19 -18.74 -11.77 -20.65
C ASP A 19 -19.59 -10.93 -21.64
N ALA A 20 -19.45 -9.60 -21.63
CA ALA A 20 -20.12 -8.70 -22.55
C ALA A 20 -19.15 -8.28 -23.67
N ASP A 21 -19.07 -9.11 -24.70
CA ASP A 21 -18.75 -8.62 -26.04
C ASP A 21 -19.91 -7.73 -26.52
N ASP A 22 -19.55 -6.60 -27.11
CA ASP A 22 -20.37 -5.71 -27.94
C ASP A 22 -21.08 -4.51 -27.24
N ASP A 23 -20.81 -3.34 -27.84
CA ASP A 23 -21.32 -1.98 -27.57
C ASP A 23 -20.73 -1.13 -26.41
N GLY A 24 -19.52 -0.62 -26.63
CA GLY A 24 -19.41 0.81 -26.97
C GLY A 24 -19.38 1.89 -25.88
N SER A 25 -19.67 1.65 -24.59
CA SER A 25 -19.44 2.68 -23.57
C SER A 25 -19.06 2.11 -22.20
N ILE A 26 -17.76 2.09 -21.93
CA ILE A 26 -17.25 1.87 -20.58
C ILE A 26 -17.45 3.17 -19.82
N ASP A 27 -18.47 3.19 -18.95
CA ASP A 27 -18.71 4.29 -18.00
C ASP A 27 -17.54 4.32 -17.00
N LEU A 28 -16.52 5.12 -17.31
CA LEU A 28 -15.30 5.26 -16.51
C LEU A 28 -15.53 6.38 -15.50
N ASP A 29 -16.15 6.01 -14.38
CA ASP A 29 -16.23 6.88 -13.21
C ASP A 29 -14.85 7.50 -12.92
N PRO A 30 -14.75 8.83 -12.71
CA PRO A 30 -13.49 9.50 -12.43
C PRO A 30 -12.82 8.87 -11.21
N VAL A 31 -11.62 8.34 -11.40
CA VAL A 31 -10.84 7.75 -10.30
C VAL A 31 -9.95 8.83 -9.71
N GLU A 32 -10.28 9.25 -8.49
CA GLU A 32 -9.46 10.16 -7.71
C GLU A 32 -8.21 9.42 -7.20
N TRP A 33 -7.04 9.77 -7.73
CA TRP A 33 -5.74 9.30 -7.25
C TRP A 33 -5.10 10.45 -6.46
N GLY A 34 -5.30 10.46 -5.14
CA GLY A 34 -4.82 11.55 -4.29
C GLY A 34 -5.59 12.84 -4.56
N HIS A 35 -4.92 13.90 -5.02
CA HIS A 35 -5.55 15.17 -5.42
C HIS A 35 -5.82 15.30 -6.93
N GLU A 36 -5.51 14.26 -7.70
CA GLU A 36 -5.81 14.24 -9.14
C GLU A 36 -7.10 13.46 -9.39
N VAL A 37 -8.15 14.18 -9.79
CA VAL A 37 -9.31 13.58 -10.44
C VAL A 37 -8.86 13.18 -11.84
N ARG A 38 -8.62 11.88 -12.05
CA ARG A 38 -8.35 11.35 -13.39
C ARG A 38 -9.66 11.28 -14.16
N ASP A 39 -9.82 12.20 -15.09
CA ASP A 39 -10.76 12.04 -16.18
C ASP A 39 -10.08 11.18 -17.27
N ALA A 40 -10.47 9.90 -17.32
CA ALA A 40 -9.94 8.95 -18.28
C ALA A 40 -10.32 9.27 -19.73
N GLU A 41 -11.29 10.16 -19.94
CA GLU A 41 -11.67 10.67 -21.27
C GLU A 41 -10.77 11.84 -21.67
N GLY A 42 -10.44 12.74 -20.72
CA GLY A 42 -9.54 13.88 -20.96
C GLY A 42 -8.12 13.50 -21.37
N GLU A 43 -7.50 12.49 -20.72
CA GLU A 43 -6.11 12.09 -21.04
C GLU A 43 -5.99 11.31 -22.37
N ARG A 44 -7.07 10.72 -22.90
CA ARG A 44 -7.03 9.95 -24.17
C ARG A 44 -6.88 10.84 -25.40
N PHE A 45 -7.33 12.09 -25.32
CA PHE A 45 -7.31 13.03 -26.44
C PHE A 45 -6.23 14.12 -26.31
N SER A 46 -5.55 14.21 -25.16
CA SER A 46 -4.42 15.13 -24.96
C SER A 46 -3.14 14.62 -25.59
N MET A 47 -2.34 15.54 -26.14
CA MET A 47 -1.01 15.20 -26.63
C MET A 47 -0.09 14.88 -25.44
N LEU A 48 0.83 13.93 -25.62
CA LEU A 48 1.80 13.53 -24.58
C LEU A 48 2.55 14.74 -23.99
N ALA A 49 2.85 15.75 -24.80
CA ALA A 49 3.50 16.97 -24.36
C ALA A 49 2.66 17.75 -23.32
N GLU A 50 1.35 17.87 -23.54
CA GLU A 50 0.42 18.56 -22.63
C GLU A 50 0.26 17.78 -21.32
N ILE A 51 0.23 16.45 -21.39
CA ILE A 51 0.20 15.57 -20.21
C ILE A 51 1.48 15.75 -19.39
N VAL A 52 2.64 15.78 -20.04
CA VAL A 52 3.93 15.99 -19.38
C VAL A 52 4.01 17.38 -18.75
N GLU A 53 3.60 18.43 -19.46
CA GLU A 53 3.62 19.81 -18.97
C GLU A 53 2.69 19.98 -17.76
N ARG A 54 1.48 19.44 -17.82
CA ARG A 54 0.53 19.46 -16.70
C ARG A 54 1.10 18.76 -15.47
N ARG A 55 1.71 17.58 -15.66
CA ARG A 55 2.32 16.82 -14.56
C ARG A 55 3.55 17.53 -13.99
N GLN A 56 4.37 18.14 -14.84
CA GLN A 56 5.48 18.98 -14.41
C GLN A 56 5.00 20.18 -13.59
N ALA A 57 3.89 20.81 -13.99
CA ALA A 57 3.30 21.93 -13.24
C ALA A 57 2.80 21.49 -11.86
N VAL A 58 2.14 20.32 -11.75
CA VAL A 58 1.72 19.75 -10.46
C VAL A 58 2.94 19.45 -9.58
N LEU A 59 3.94 18.76 -10.11
CA LEU A 59 5.16 18.41 -9.37
C LEU A 59 5.98 19.64 -8.95
N SER A 60 6.00 20.70 -9.75
CA SER A 60 6.73 21.94 -9.46
C SER A 60 5.94 22.92 -8.59
N SER A 61 4.62 22.74 -8.46
CA SER A 61 3.79 23.55 -7.56
C SER A 61 4.05 23.23 -6.08
N SER A 62 4.55 22.03 -5.81
CA SER A 62 5.12 21.60 -4.54
C SER A 62 6.60 22.01 -4.49
N GLY A 63 7.04 22.68 -3.43
CA GLY A 63 8.46 23.03 -3.26
C GLY A 63 9.37 21.78 -3.27
N PRO A 64 10.65 21.92 -3.63
CA PRO A 64 11.57 20.78 -3.84
C PRO A 64 11.74 19.87 -2.61
N ASP A 65 11.48 20.40 -1.41
CA ASP A 65 11.53 19.66 -0.13
C ASP A 65 10.15 19.31 0.42
N SER A 66 9.07 19.69 -0.27
CA SER A 66 7.72 19.35 0.16
C SER A 66 7.36 17.95 -0.30
N SER A 67 6.88 17.14 0.63
CA SER A 67 6.35 15.81 0.32
C SER A 67 5.18 15.98 -0.68
N PRO A 68 5.15 15.24 -1.80
CA PRO A 68 4.02 15.25 -2.72
C PRO A 68 2.76 14.63 -2.07
N PHE A 69 2.93 13.96 -0.94
CA PHE A 69 1.85 13.44 -0.10
C PHE A 69 1.63 14.37 1.08
N GLY A 70 0.36 14.49 1.49
CA GLY A 70 0.00 15.07 2.78
C GLY A 70 0.67 14.37 3.97
N THR A 71 0.33 14.78 5.18
CA THR A 71 0.82 14.12 6.40
C THR A 71 0.58 12.60 6.35
N LEU A 72 1.36 11.83 7.10
CA LEU A 72 1.23 10.36 7.13
C LEU A 72 -0.17 9.95 7.58
N VAL A 73 -0.80 10.78 8.42
CA VAL A 73 -2.19 10.64 8.87
C VAL A 73 -3.16 10.83 7.72
N GLU A 74 -3.00 11.87 6.90
CA GLU A 74 -3.85 12.09 5.72
C GLU A 74 -3.74 10.91 4.74
N SER A 75 -2.55 10.35 4.58
CA SER A 75 -2.32 9.23 3.65
C SER A 75 -2.85 7.88 4.15
N LEU A 76 -2.88 7.66 5.46
CA LEU A 76 -3.19 6.34 6.06
C LEU A 76 -4.49 6.33 6.87
N GLY A 77 -5.07 7.50 7.13
CA GLY A 77 -6.25 7.70 7.98
C GLY A 77 -7.44 6.87 7.52
N ASP A 78 -7.78 6.93 6.24
CA ASP A 78 -8.93 6.21 5.69
C ASP A 78 -8.72 4.69 5.63
N ALA A 79 -7.51 4.26 5.26
CA ALA A 79 -7.20 2.85 5.10
C ALA A 79 -7.03 2.11 6.43
N TRP A 80 -6.42 2.76 7.43
CA TRP A 80 -6.03 2.13 8.70
C TRP A 80 -6.65 2.75 9.94
N ALA A 81 -7.57 3.71 9.78
CA ALA A 81 -8.27 4.41 10.87
C ALA A 81 -7.30 5.04 11.90
N VAL A 82 -6.16 5.55 11.43
CA VAL A 82 -5.15 6.21 12.28
C VAL A 82 -5.53 7.68 12.49
N THR A 83 -5.39 8.15 13.73
CA THR A 83 -5.79 9.52 14.11
C THR A 83 -4.59 10.42 14.42
N SER A 84 -3.39 9.85 14.45
CA SER A 84 -2.16 10.56 14.77
C SER A 84 -0.96 10.03 13.99
N GLU A 85 0.03 10.88 13.80
CA GLU A 85 1.31 10.55 13.16
C GLU A 85 2.00 9.37 13.85
N THR A 86 1.94 9.33 15.18
CA THR A 86 2.53 8.26 15.98
C THR A 86 1.85 6.92 15.70
N GLU A 87 0.52 6.88 15.57
CA GLU A 87 -0.22 5.67 15.21
C GLU A 87 0.07 5.22 13.78
N ALA A 88 0.11 6.16 12.84
CA ALA A 88 0.44 5.91 11.44
C ALA A 88 1.84 5.29 11.30
N LYS A 89 2.85 5.88 11.96
CA LYS A 89 4.22 5.34 12.01
C LYS A 89 4.25 3.96 12.65
N ARG A 90 3.50 3.75 13.73
CA ARG A 90 3.44 2.45 14.41
C ARG A 90 2.82 1.37 13.52
N GLN A 91 1.82 1.70 12.69
CA GLN A 91 1.27 0.78 11.71
C GLN A 91 2.29 0.38 10.65
N LEU A 92 2.95 1.37 10.02
CA LEU A 92 4.00 1.11 9.05
C LEU A 92 5.12 0.25 9.62
N LEU A 93 5.59 0.58 10.84
CA LEU A 93 6.61 -0.18 11.52
C LEU A 93 6.18 -1.64 11.74
N SER A 94 4.90 -1.88 12.06
CA SER A 94 4.38 -3.22 12.28
C SER A 94 4.49 -4.13 11.05
N PHE A 95 4.29 -3.56 9.85
CA PHE A 95 4.46 -4.29 8.59
C PHE A 95 5.93 -4.38 8.18
N ALA A 96 6.68 -3.27 8.29
CA ALA A 96 8.10 -3.23 7.99
C ALA A 96 8.87 -4.27 8.81
N ALA A 97 8.57 -4.41 10.10
CA ALA A 97 9.19 -5.40 10.98
C ALA A 97 8.92 -6.85 10.55
N CYS A 98 7.84 -7.11 9.81
CA CYS A 98 7.54 -8.44 9.29
C CYS A 98 8.27 -8.76 7.98
N THR A 99 8.81 -7.77 7.26
CA THR A 99 9.42 -7.97 5.93
C THR A 99 10.63 -8.92 5.95
N SER A 100 11.35 -8.96 7.06
CA SER A 100 12.51 -9.82 7.30
C SER A 100 12.14 -11.28 7.61
N LEU A 101 10.86 -11.57 7.87
CA LEU A 101 10.39 -12.89 8.24
C LEU A 101 10.09 -13.77 7.00
N GLY A 102 9.92 -15.07 7.25
CA GLY A 102 9.50 -16.03 6.22
C GLY A 102 8.12 -15.71 5.63
N VAL A 103 7.78 -16.41 4.54
CA VAL A 103 6.52 -16.20 3.82
C VAL A 103 5.31 -16.49 4.72
N ASP A 104 5.39 -17.53 5.54
CA ASP A 104 4.27 -17.96 6.40
C ASP A 104 4.04 -16.99 7.56
N GLU A 105 5.10 -16.50 8.19
CA GLU A 105 5.01 -15.51 9.25
C GLU A 105 4.47 -14.18 8.73
N ARG A 106 4.89 -13.77 7.52
CA ARG A 106 4.35 -12.57 6.85
C ARG A 106 2.87 -12.73 6.53
N ARG A 107 2.46 -13.90 6.02
CA ARG A 107 1.06 -14.22 5.75
C ARG A 107 0.21 -14.13 7.03
N GLN A 108 0.69 -14.70 8.13
CA GLN A 108 0.03 -14.60 9.43
C GLN A 108 -0.05 -13.15 9.92
N ALA A 109 1.02 -12.37 9.76
CA ALA A 109 1.03 -10.96 10.15
C ALA A 109 -0.02 -10.13 9.40
N LEU A 110 -0.25 -10.41 8.10
CA LEU A 110 -1.29 -9.74 7.32
C LEU A 110 -2.71 -10.01 7.83
N GLN A 111 -2.94 -11.17 8.47
CA GLN A 111 -4.23 -11.53 9.05
C GLN A 111 -4.48 -10.88 10.43
N LEU A 112 -3.45 -10.35 11.08
CA LEU A 112 -3.56 -9.71 12.38
C LEU A 112 -4.06 -8.27 12.22
N SER A 113 -5.29 -7.98 12.63
CA SER A 113 -5.87 -6.62 12.58
C SER A 113 -5.24 -5.64 13.56
N SER A 114 -4.66 -6.13 14.67
CA SER A 114 -4.05 -5.30 15.71
C SER A 114 -2.58 -5.06 15.45
N THR A 115 -2.18 -3.78 15.41
CA THR A 115 -0.78 -3.33 15.30
C THR A 115 0.12 -3.92 16.38
N THR A 116 -0.36 -3.95 17.63
CA THR A 116 0.37 -4.51 18.77
C THR A 116 0.60 -6.00 18.60
N LYS A 117 -0.42 -6.75 18.15
CA LYS A 117 -0.26 -8.19 17.88
C LYS A 117 0.71 -8.44 16.73
N ARG A 118 0.65 -7.65 15.64
CA ARG A 118 1.64 -7.71 14.55
C ARG A 118 3.06 -7.49 15.03
N LEU A 119 3.30 -6.43 15.80
CA LEU A 119 4.63 -6.14 16.33
C LEU A 119 5.15 -7.25 17.26
N ALA A 120 4.29 -7.78 18.13
CA ALA A 120 4.65 -8.90 19.01
C ALA A 120 5.01 -10.17 18.22
N HIS A 121 4.24 -10.47 17.16
CA HIS A 121 4.52 -11.55 16.22
C HIS A 121 5.87 -11.35 15.52
N ALA A 122 6.12 -10.14 15.02
CA ALA A 122 7.37 -9.80 14.37
C ALA A 122 8.58 -9.95 15.30
N LEU A 123 8.49 -9.43 16.52
CA LEU A 123 9.53 -9.57 17.54
C LEU A 123 9.82 -11.04 17.87
N LYS A 124 8.79 -11.88 17.96
CA LYS A 124 8.97 -13.33 18.18
C LYS A 124 9.72 -13.97 17.01
N GLY A 125 9.33 -13.69 15.78
CA GLY A 125 10.00 -14.23 14.58
C GLY A 125 11.45 -13.78 14.46
N LEU A 126 11.72 -12.49 14.70
CA LEU A 126 13.07 -11.92 14.68
C LEU A 126 13.99 -12.57 15.72
N ARG A 127 13.49 -12.86 16.93
CA ARG A 127 14.28 -13.57 17.96
C ARG A 127 14.67 -14.97 17.51
N VAL A 128 13.76 -15.70 16.85
CA VAL A 128 14.08 -17.03 16.30
C VAL A 128 15.15 -16.94 15.23
N GLN A 129 15.06 -15.95 14.32
CA GLN A 129 16.10 -15.71 13.32
C GLN A 129 17.45 -15.36 13.96
N GLN A 130 17.44 -14.48 14.96
CA GLN A 130 18.65 -14.10 15.70
C GLN A 130 19.32 -15.32 16.33
N SER A 131 18.56 -16.20 17.01
CA SER A 131 19.10 -17.43 17.59
C SER A 131 19.67 -18.37 16.53
N ARG A 132 19.03 -18.48 15.36
CA ARG A 132 19.53 -19.30 14.26
C ARG A 132 20.86 -18.77 13.71
N PHE A 133 20.97 -17.46 13.48
CA PHE A 133 22.22 -16.86 13.02
C PHE A 133 23.34 -17.02 14.04
N ALA A 134 23.04 -16.83 15.33
CA ALA A 134 24.01 -17.08 16.39
C ALA A 134 24.53 -18.53 16.39
N ALA A 135 23.64 -19.51 16.20
CA ALA A 135 24.02 -20.92 16.10
C ALA A 135 24.90 -21.21 14.86
N MET A 136 24.58 -20.60 13.71
CA MET A 136 25.39 -20.74 12.50
C MET A 136 26.81 -20.17 12.68
N ILE A 137 26.93 -19.00 13.30
CA ILE A 137 28.23 -18.38 13.60
C ILE A 137 29.03 -19.28 14.55
N ALA A 138 28.41 -19.80 15.61
CA ALA A 138 29.07 -20.70 16.55
C ALA A 138 29.58 -21.99 15.88
N LEU A 139 28.80 -22.59 14.97
CA LEU A 139 29.22 -23.76 14.19
C LEU A 139 30.42 -23.45 13.29
N GLN A 140 30.40 -22.30 12.61
CA GLN A 140 31.53 -21.87 11.75
C GLN A 140 32.81 -21.70 12.57
N GLN A 141 32.71 -21.07 13.74
CA GLN A 141 33.85 -20.88 14.65
C GLN A 141 34.39 -22.20 15.21
N ALA A 142 33.52 -23.19 15.45
CA ALA A 142 33.95 -24.51 15.93
C ALA A 142 34.56 -25.40 14.83
N SER A 143 34.25 -25.11 13.56
CA SER A 143 34.79 -25.84 12.39
C SER A 143 36.07 -25.22 11.80
N ALA A 144 36.48 -24.05 12.28
CA ALA A 144 37.70 -23.34 11.89
C ALA A 144 38.85 -23.69 12.84
#